data_AF-A0A6N8NS90-F1
#
_entry.id   AF-A0A6N8NS90-F1
#
_cell.length_a   1.000
_cell.length_b   1.000
_cell.length_c   1.000
_cell.angle_alpha   90.00
_cell.angle_beta   90.00
_cell.angle_gamma   90.00
#
_symmetry.space_group_name_H-M   'P 1'
#
loop_
_entity.id
_entity.type
_entity.pdbx_description
1 polymer ?
#
loop_
_entity_poly.entity_id
_entity_poly.type
_entity_poly.pdbx_seq_one_letter_code
_entity_poly.pdbx_strand_id
1 'polypeptide(L)'
;LGWRVNGNATMTPTFGTLASPQTYGHTGWTGTVTVIDPVNHMTIVMLSNKPHSPVADPQKNPNMFESGQLPIATYGWVVDQVYAALKQK
;
A
#
# COMPACT_ATOMS: atom_id res chain seq x y z
N LEU A 1 6.82 -9.30 11.27
CA LEU A 1 7.25 -7.96 10.79
C LEU A 1 8.39 -8.16 9.80
N GLY A 2 8.39 -7.45 8.68
CA GLY A 2 9.47 -7.60 7.69
C GLY A 2 9.30 -6.64 6.52
N TRP A 3 10.41 -6.04 6.09
CA TRP A 3 10.47 -5.22 4.89
C TRP A 3 10.43 -6.12 3.65
N ARG A 4 9.89 -5.59 2.55
CA ARG A 4 9.80 -6.25 1.24
C ARG A 4 10.53 -5.43 0.20
N VAL A 5 11.07 -6.11 -0.81
CA VAL A 5 11.68 -5.50 -2.00
C VAL A 5 10.76 -5.77 -3.19
N ASN A 6 10.61 -4.80 -4.10
CA ASN A 6 9.82 -4.89 -5.33
C ASN A 6 10.51 -5.75 -6.41
N GLY A 7 11.04 -6.92 -6.03
CA GLY A 7 11.89 -7.72 -6.89
C GLY A 7 11.14 -8.53 -7.96
N ASN A 8 9.81 -8.65 -7.87
CA ASN A 8 8.99 -9.33 -8.87
C ASN A 8 7.50 -8.92 -8.77
N ALA A 9 6.70 -9.37 -9.75
CA ALA A 9 5.29 -9.03 -9.89
C ALA A 9 4.38 -9.46 -8.73
N THR A 10 4.82 -10.34 -7.83
CA THR A 10 4.02 -10.68 -6.62
C THR A 10 3.93 -9.50 -5.65
N MET A 11 4.77 -8.48 -5.82
CA MET A 11 4.80 -7.30 -4.97
C MET A 11 3.92 -6.14 -5.45
N THR A 12 3.27 -6.27 -6.60
CA THR A 12 2.29 -5.29 -7.12
C THR A 12 1.23 -4.88 -6.08
N PRO A 13 0.67 -5.78 -5.24
CA PRO A 13 -0.28 -5.37 -4.19
C PRO A 13 0.31 -4.41 -3.14
N THR A 14 1.63 -4.36 -3.00
CA THR A 14 2.34 -3.49 -2.05
C THR A 14 2.85 -2.22 -2.70
N PHE A 15 3.55 -2.33 -3.84
CA PHE A 15 4.27 -1.21 -4.46
C PHE A 15 3.64 -0.67 -5.73
N GLY A 16 2.54 -1.26 -6.20
CA GLY A 16 1.92 -0.89 -7.47
C GLY A 16 2.75 -1.37 -8.66
N THR A 17 2.43 -0.83 -9.82
CA THR A 17 3.03 -1.17 -11.11
C THR A 17 4.06 -0.13 -11.58
N LEU A 18 4.06 1.07 -10.99
CA LEU A 18 4.88 2.20 -11.43
C LEU A 18 6.19 2.38 -10.64
N ALA A 19 6.32 1.69 -9.50
CA ALA A 19 7.52 1.73 -8.67
C ALA A 19 8.70 0.97 -9.30
N SER A 20 9.94 1.43 -9.07
CA SER A 20 11.12 0.74 -9.59
C SER A 20 11.30 -0.66 -8.97
N PRO A 21 12.00 -1.60 -9.65
CA PRO A 21 12.35 -2.89 -9.06
C PRO A 21 13.25 -2.81 -7.81
N GLN A 22 13.99 -1.69 -7.63
CA GLN A 22 14.79 -1.43 -6.42
C GLN A 22 13.98 -0.83 -5.27
N THR A 23 12.68 -0.61 -5.44
CA THR A 23 11.80 -0.11 -4.37
C THR A 23 11.73 -1.10 -3.21
N TYR A 24 11.77 -0.60 -1.99
CA TYR A 24 11.57 -1.40 -0.79
C TYR A 24 10.68 -0.68 0.22
N GLY A 25 10.05 -1.45 1.10
CA GLY A 25 9.06 -0.88 2.02
C GLY A 25 8.47 -1.87 3.01
N HIS A 26 7.52 -1.37 3.80
CA HIS A 26 6.83 -2.13 4.83
C HIS A 26 5.35 -1.73 4.88
N THR A 27 4.47 -2.69 5.16
CA THR A 27 3.03 -2.45 5.38
C THR A 27 2.63 -2.79 6.81
N GLY A 28 1.70 -2.03 7.38
CA GLY A 28 1.12 -2.27 8.69
C GLY A 28 -0.30 -2.79 8.57
N TRP A 29 -0.71 -3.68 9.48
CA TRP A 29 -2.08 -4.20 9.52
C TRP A 29 -3.13 -3.09 9.61
N THR A 30 -2.81 -2.00 10.30
CA THR A 30 -3.64 -0.80 10.44
C THR A 30 -3.78 0.03 9.15
N GLY A 31 -3.20 -0.41 8.04
CA GLY A 31 -3.29 0.28 6.75
C GLY A 31 -2.16 1.26 6.50
N THR A 32 -1.06 1.17 7.23
CA THR A 32 0.13 1.99 6.97
C THR A 32 0.97 1.39 5.85
N VAL A 33 1.62 2.23 5.05
CA VAL A 33 2.66 1.80 4.12
C VAL A 33 3.79 2.82 4.07
N THR A 34 5.02 2.32 4.06
CA THR A 34 6.23 3.09 3.75
C THR A 34 6.84 2.49 2.50
N VAL A 35 7.12 3.34 1.51
CA VAL A 35 7.74 2.98 0.24
C VAL A 35 8.94 3.88 0.02
N ILE A 36 10.09 3.29 -0.26
CA ILE A 36 11.34 4.00 -0.56
C ILE A 36 11.81 3.53 -1.93
N ASP A 37 11.82 4.44 -2.90
CA ASP A 37 12.31 4.18 -4.25
C ASP A 37 13.59 4.98 -4.50
N PRO A 38 14.77 4.33 -4.43
CA PRO A 38 16.05 5.01 -4.61
C PRO A 38 16.29 5.48 -6.05
N VAL A 39 15.62 4.89 -7.05
CA VAL A 39 15.78 5.27 -8.47
C VAL A 39 15.04 6.55 -8.76
N ASN A 40 13.80 6.66 -8.25
CA ASN A 40 12.98 7.85 -8.44
C ASN A 40 13.25 8.93 -7.38
N HIS A 41 14.22 8.73 -6.48
CA HIS A 41 14.55 9.61 -5.36
C HIS A 41 13.32 10.03 -4.55
N MET A 42 12.43 9.06 -4.29
CA MET A 42 11.12 9.31 -3.68
C MET A 42 10.89 8.41 -2.48
N THR A 43 10.23 8.96 -1.47
CA THR A 43 9.68 8.21 -0.34
C THR A 43 8.21 8.55 -0.17
N ILE A 44 7.37 7.53 -0.01
CA ILE A 44 5.94 7.66 0.26
C ILE A 44 5.68 7.09 1.66
N VAL A 45 5.09 7.89 2.53
CA VAL A 45 4.60 7.45 3.84
C VAL A 45 3.11 7.71 3.91
N MET A 46 2.34 6.64 4.01
CA MET A 46 0.89 6.70 4.16
C MET A 46 0.50 6.18 5.52
N LEU A 47 -0.17 7.03 6.29
CA LEU A 47 -0.68 6.72 7.62
C LEU A 47 -2.20 6.73 7.57
N SER A 48 -2.78 5.57 7.25
CA SER A 48 -4.24 5.40 7.31
C SER A 48 -4.65 4.72 8.62
N ASN A 49 -5.97 4.54 8.78
CA ASN A 49 -6.56 3.80 9.87
C ASN A 49 -7.57 2.78 9.33
N LYS A 50 -7.09 1.83 8.51
CA LYS A 50 -7.89 0.81 7.83
C LYS A 50 -8.88 0.04 8.72
N PRO A 51 -8.60 -0.28 10.00
CA PRO A 51 -9.57 -0.96 10.86
C PRO A 51 -10.54 -0.02 11.59
N HIS A 52 -10.51 1.29 11.32
CA HIS A 52 -11.42 2.26 11.96
C HIS A 52 -12.76 2.35 11.24
N SER A 53 -13.46 1.23 11.23
CA SER A 53 -14.87 1.12 10.85
C SER A 53 -15.49 -0.08 11.57
N PRO A 54 -16.80 -0.31 11.47
CA PRO A 54 -17.38 -1.60 11.82
C PRO A 54 -16.73 -2.76 11.04
N VAL A 55 -16.80 -3.96 11.62
CA VAL A 55 -16.49 -5.21 10.92
C VAL A 55 -17.63 -5.50 9.95
N ALA A 56 -17.31 -5.73 8.68
CA ALA A 56 -18.30 -5.88 7.63
C ALA A 56 -19.18 -7.12 7.79
N ASP A 57 -18.59 -8.25 8.20
CA ASP A 57 -19.30 -9.48 8.55
C ASP A 57 -18.51 -10.26 9.62
N PRO A 58 -18.85 -10.10 10.91
CA PRO A 58 -18.14 -10.75 12.00
C PRO A 58 -18.15 -12.27 11.96
N GLN A 59 -19.18 -12.89 11.37
CA GLN A 59 -19.31 -14.35 11.30
C GLN A 59 -18.45 -14.93 10.18
N LYS A 60 -18.32 -14.19 9.06
CA LYS A 60 -17.50 -14.62 7.92
C LYS A 60 -16.02 -14.30 8.10
N ASN A 61 -15.70 -13.08 8.55
CA ASN A 61 -14.32 -12.66 8.78
C ASN A 61 -14.26 -11.53 9.82
N PRO A 62 -13.88 -11.83 11.08
CA PRO A 62 -13.83 -10.83 12.15
C PRO A 62 -12.74 -9.77 11.95
N ASN A 63 -11.84 -9.94 10.97
CA ASN A 63 -10.75 -9.02 10.66
C ASN A 63 -10.98 -8.21 9.37
N MET A 64 -12.17 -8.33 8.74
CA MET A 64 -12.54 -7.54 7.58
C MET A 64 -13.40 -6.34 8.00
N PHE A 65 -12.78 -5.17 8.06
CA PHE A 65 -13.43 -3.90 8.33
C PHE A 65 -13.99 -3.31 7.03
N GLU A 66 -15.12 -2.60 7.08
CA GLU A 66 -15.70 -1.90 5.93
C GLU A 66 -14.69 -1.02 5.20
N SER A 67 -13.90 -0.21 5.93
CA SER A 67 -12.84 0.62 5.33
C SER A 67 -11.71 -0.20 4.70
N GLY A 68 -11.55 -1.47 5.10
CA GLY A 68 -10.62 -2.42 4.50
C GLY A 68 -10.99 -2.86 3.08
N GLN A 69 -12.21 -2.56 2.63
CA GLN A 69 -12.70 -2.86 1.28
C GLN A 69 -12.54 -1.70 0.30
N LEU A 70 -12.19 -0.51 0.80
CA LEU A 70 -12.00 0.68 -0.03
C LEU A 70 -10.69 0.59 -0.83
N PRO A 71 -10.58 1.23 -2.01
CA PRO A 71 -9.35 1.27 -2.80
C PRO A 71 -8.14 1.80 -2.02
N ILE A 72 -8.36 2.70 -1.06
CA ILE A 72 -7.28 3.23 -0.22
C ILE A 72 -6.64 2.17 0.70
N ALA A 73 -7.34 1.06 0.96
CA ALA A 73 -6.80 -0.08 1.70
C ALA A 73 -5.93 -1.01 0.83
N THR A 74 -5.92 -0.81 -0.49
CA THR A 74 -5.04 -1.54 -1.41
C THR A 74 -3.78 -0.71 -1.67
N TYR A 75 -2.71 -1.03 -0.94
CA TYR A 75 -1.48 -0.22 -0.91
C TYR A 75 -0.93 0.14 -2.29
N GLY A 76 -0.77 -0.86 -3.17
CA GLY A 76 -0.20 -0.66 -4.49
C GLY A 76 -1.01 0.30 -5.37
N TRP A 77 -2.34 0.33 -5.25
CA TRP A 77 -3.18 1.26 -6.01
C TRP A 77 -2.90 2.71 -5.61
N VAL A 78 -2.82 3.01 -4.30
CA VAL A 78 -2.51 4.35 -3.80
C VAL A 78 -1.10 4.77 -4.19
N VAL A 79 -0.13 3.85 -4.10
CA VAL A 79 1.24 4.11 -4.54
C VAL A 79 1.28 4.52 -6.00
N ASP A 80 0.60 3.80 -6.89
CA ASP A 80 0.50 4.16 -8.31
C ASP A 80 -0.15 5.53 -8.54
N GLN A 81 -1.15 5.92 -7.74
CA GLN A 81 -1.73 7.27 -7.83
C GLN A 81 -0.70 8.36 -7.50
N VAL A 82 0.15 8.15 -6.50
CA VAL A 82 1.23 9.11 -6.17
C VAL A 82 2.24 9.21 -7.32
N TYR A 83 2.67 8.09 -7.88
CA TYR A 83 3.56 8.09 -9.05
C TYR A 83 2.93 8.81 -10.25
N ALA A 84 1.66 8.52 -10.54
CA ALA A 84 0.95 9.12 -11.66
C ALA A 84 0.81 10.65 -11.49
N ALA A 85 0.49 11.11 -10.28
CA ALA A 85 0.36 12.53 -9.97
C ALA A 85 1.68 13.29 -10.14
N LEU A 86 2.82 12.68 -9.78
CA LEU A 86 4.13 13.32 -9.85
C LEU A 86 4.76 13.26 -11.26
N LYS A 87 4.32 12.32 -12.12
CA LYS A 87 4.77 12.21 -13.52
C LYS A 87 4.06 13.18 -14.47
N GLN A 88 2.94 13.79 -14.07
CA GLN A 88 2.31 14.85 -14.84
C GLN A 88 3.13 16.15 -14.67
N LYS A 89 4.10 16.34 -15.57
CA LYS A 89 4.76 17.62 -15.83
C LYS A 89 4.66 17.96 -17.30
#